data_AF-A0A7J3X521-F1
#
_entry.id   AF-A0A7J3X521-F1
#
_cell.length_a   1.000
_cell.length_b   1.000
_cell.length_c   1.000
_cell.angle_alpha   90.00
_cell.angle_beta   90.00
_cell.angle_gamma   90.00
#
_symmetry.space_group_name_H-M   'P 1'
#
loop_
_entity.id
_entity.type
_entity.pdbx_description
1 polymer ?
#
loop_
_entity_poly.entity_id
_entity_poly.type
_entity_poly.pdbx_seq_one_letter_code
_entity_poly.pdbx_strand_id
1 'polypeptide(L)'
;MQASEKLYRAAEKAVKALAHHFGLSDILDLEKVEKRGRWTVAELEKAASEASQKLGSWFSTAWDRANYLRAWGFQEAMLDADSVKERAPGIERMVLEARRITGCKTPPNL
;
A
#
# COMPACT_ATOMS: atom_id res chain seq x y z
N MET A 1 10.43 13.45 -6.10
CA MET A 1 9.08 13.65 -5.51
C MET A 1 7.98 12.83 -6.22
N GLN A 2 7.60 13.09 -7.49
CA GLN A 2 6.45 12.41 -8.13
C GLN A 2 6.54 10.87 -8.21
N ALA A 3 7.72 10.29 -8.34
CA ALA A 3 7.89 8.83 -8.39
C ALA A 3 7.54 8.17 -7.04
N SER A 4 8.05 8.73 -5.94
CA SER A 4 7.69 8.33 -4.57
C SER A 4 6.17 8.38 -4.36
N GLU A 5 5.52 9.38 -4.98
CA GLU A 5 4.07 9.52 -4.92
C GLU A 5 3.28 8.43 -5.60
N LYS A 6 3.64 8.14 -6.83
CA LYS A 6 3.00 7.07 -7.58
C LYS A 6 3.16 5.73 -6.87
N LEU A 7 4.36 5.44 -6.35
CA LEU A 7 4.63 4.20 -5.62
C LEU A 7 3.81 4.08 -4.34
N TYR A 8 3.78 5.12 -3.50
CA TYR A 8 2.97 5.08 -2.28
C TYR A 8 1.47 4.92 -2.58
N ARG A 9 0.92 5.67 -3.55
CA ARG A 9 -0.49 5.57 -3.92
C ARG A 9 -0.84 4.19 -4.50
N ALA A 10 0.08 3.56 -5.23
CA ALA A 10 -0.09 2.20 -5.72
C ALA A 10 -0.12 1.20 -4.55
N ALA A 11 0.78 1.37 -3.58
CA ALA A 11 0.81 0.57 -2.37
C ALA A 11 -0.49 0.71 -1.55
N GLU A 12 -0.94 1.94 -1.33
CA GLU A 12 -2.19 2.24 -0.63
C GLU A 12 -3.40 1.55 -1.29
N LYS A 13 -3.50 1.60 -2.63
CA LYS A 13 -4.56 0.90 -3.37
C LYS A 13 -4.49 -0.61 -3.20
N ALA A 14 -3.30 -1.20 -3.19
CA ALA A 14 -3.10 -2.63 -2.99
C ALA A 14 -3.55 -3.08 -1.59
N VAL A 15 -3.18 -2.33 -0.53
CA VAL A 15 -3.63 -2.62 0.84
C VAL A 15 -5.15 -2.56 0.95
N LYS A 16 -5.78 -1.49 0.42
CA LYS A 16 -7.24 -1.36 0.44
C LYS A 16 -7.93 -2.51 -0.28
N ALA A 17 -7.46 -2.87 -1.47
CA ALA A 17 -8.03 -3.97 -2.24
C ALA A 17 -7.95 -5.31 -1.47
N LEU A 18 -6.81 -5.59 -0.84
CA LEU A 18 -6.64 -6.78 0.00
C LEU A 18 -7.51 -6.74 1.26
N ALA A 19 -7.69 -5.58 1.88
CA ALA A 19 -8.55 -5.44 3.05
C ALA A 19 -10.01 -5.81 2.74
N HIS A 20 -10.54 -5.36 1.60
CA HIS A 20 -11.86 -5.74 1.13
C HIS A 20 -11.92 -7.23 0.75
N HIS A 21 -10.92 -7.74 0.02
CA HIS A 21 -10.90 -9.13 -0.43
C HIS A 21 -10.81 -10.14 0.73
N PHE A 22 -10.02 -9.83 1.75
CA PHE A 22 -9.89 -10.68 2.94
C PHE A 22 -11.02 -10.51 3.96
N GLY A 23 -11.97 -9.61 3.70
CA GLY A 23 -13.10 -9.37 4.60
C GLY A 23 -12.66 -8.91 5.98
N LEU A 24 -11.72 -7.96 6.06
CA LEU A 24 -11.17 -7.48 7.34
C LEU A 24 -12.15 -6.64 8.19
N SER A 25 -13.46 -6.73 7.93
CA SER A 25 -14.52 -5.97 8.60
C SER A 25 -14.58 -6.17 10.12
N ASP A 26 -14.17 -7.35 10.60
CA ASP A 26 -14.12 -7.68 12.03
C ASP A 26 -12.98 -6.95 12.77
N ILE A 27 -11.97 -6.49 12.02
CA ILE A 27 -10.76 -5.86 12.55
C ILE A 27 -10.75 -4.37 12.21
N LEU A 28 -11.33 -3.99 11.08
CA LEU A 28 -11.46 -2.63 10.57
C LEU A 28 -12.93 -2.38 10.24
N ASP A 29 -13.51 -1.34 10.83
CA ASP A 29 -14.86 -0.89 10.49
C ASP A 29 -14.87 -0.24 9.09
N LEU A 30 -14.92 -1.09 8.06
CA LEU A 30 -14.85 -0.68 6.65
C LEU A 30 -16.04 0.23 6.29
N GLU A 31 -17.21 0.02 6.89
CA GLU A 31 -18.38 0.88 6.69
C GLU A 31 -18.12 2.31 7.17
N LYS A 32 -17.51 2.47 8.35
CA LYS A 32 -17.13 3.79 8.87
C LYS A 32 -16.03 4.45 8.03
N VAL A 33 -15.07 3.67 7.54
CA VAL A 33 -14.02 4.18 6.66
C VAL A 33 -14.60 4.70 5.33
N GLU A 34 -15.55 3.95 4.75
CA GLU A 34 -16.26 4.33 3.53
C GLU A 34 -17.13 5.57 3.73
N LYS A 35 -17.91 5.63 4.82
CA LYS A 35 -18.70 6.83 5.17
C LYS A 35 -17.83 8.07 5.34
N ARG A 36 -16.63 7.90 5.91
CA ARG A 36 -15.66 9.00 6.04
C ARG A 36 -15.00 9.38 4.72
N GLY A 37 -15.07 8.52 3.70
CA GLY A 37 -14.51 8.74 2.36
C GLY A 37 -12.97 8.72 2.29
N ARG A 38 -12.29 8.46 3.42
CA ARG A 38 -10.82 8.40 3.48
C ARG A 38 -10.34 7.41 4.53
N TRP A 39 -9.23 6.76 4.20
CA TRP A 39 -8.47 5.92 5.12
C TRP A 39 -7.44 6.77 5.86
N THR A 40 -7.28 6.52 7.14
CA THR A 40 -6.18 7.06 7.95
C THR A 40 -4.95 6.17 7.79
N VAL A 41 -3.76 6.72 8.10
CA VAL A 41 -2.52 5.93 8.09
C VAL A 41 -2.61 4.75 9.07
N ALA A 42 -3.23 4.95 10.25
CA ALA A 42 -3.41 3.88 11.23
C ALA A 42 -4.29 2.73 10.73
N GLU A 43 -5.34 3.02 9.97
CA GLU A 43 -6.20 1.99 9.38
C GLU A 43 -5.49 1.23 8.25
N LEU A 44 -4.69 1.94 7.45
CA LEU A 44 -3.86 1.30 6.42
C LEU A 44 -2.78 0.42 7.05
N GLU A 45 -2.15 0.87 8.14
CA GLU A 45 -1.17 0.10 8.90
C GLU A 45 -1.79 -1.20 9.44
N LYS A 46 -2.98 -1.09 10.05
CA LYS A 46 -3.71 -2.24 10.54
C LYS A 46 -4.04 -3.22 9.42
N ALA A 47 -4.54 -2.73 8.29
CA ALA A 47 -4.85 -3.56 7.13
C ALA A 47 -3.61 -4.25 6.54
N ALA A 48 -2.48 -3.53 6.46
CA ALA A 48 -1.22 -4.08 5.96
C ALA A 48 -0.67 -5.16 6.90
N SER A 49 -0.78 -4.96 8.21
CA SER A 49 -0.42 -5.96 9.23
C SER A 49 -1.24 -7.24 9.05
N GLU A 50 -2.57 -7.14 8.94
CA GLU A 50 -3.44 -8.29 8.72
C GLU A 50 -3.16 -8.99 7.38
N ALA A 51 -2.92 -8.24 6.31
CA ALA A 51 -2.52 -8.80 5.03
C ALA A 51 -1.17 -9.54 5.13
N SER A 52 -0.22 -9.02 5.91
CA SER A 52 1.09 -9.66 6.12
C SER A 52 0.99 -10.99 6.89
N GLN A 53 0.02 -11.15 7.78
CA GLN A 53 -0.22 -12.43 8.44
C GLN A 53 -0.65 -13.52 7.45
N LYS A 54 -1.32 -13.13 6.34
CA LYS A 54 -1.77 -14.05 5.28
C LYS A 54 -0.74 -14.24 4.18
N LEU A 55 0.03 -13.20 3.85
CA LEU A 55 0.94 -13.18 2.71
C LEU A 55 2.42 -13.38 3.09
N GLY A 56 2.75 -13.21 4.37
CA GLY A 56 4.11 -13.26 4.91
C GLY A 56 4.72 -11.88 5.17
N SER A 57 5.77 -11.86 5.98
CA SER A 57 6.46 -10.64 6.47
C SER A 57 7.07 -9.78 5.37
N TRP A 58 7.28 -10.31 4.17
CA TRP A 58 7.74 -9.51 3.03
C TRP A 58 6.73 -8.41 2.68
N PHE A 59 5.44 -8.62 2.94
CA PHE A 59 4.38 -7.65 2.66
C PHE A 59 4.47 -6.44 3.60
N SER A 60 4.67 -6.66 4.90
CA SER A 60 4.87 -5.56 5.85
C SER A 60 6.16 -4.80 5.56
N THR A 61 7.25 -5.49 5.20
CA THR A 61 8.49 -4.82 4.76
C THR A 61 8.28 -3.95 3.52
N ALA A 62 7.46 -4.39 2.56
CA ALA A 62 7.11 -3.58 1.39
C ALA A 62 6.26 -2.34 1.78
N TRP A 63 5.34 -2.52 2.72
CA TRP A 63 4.52 -1.43 3.27
C TRP A 63 5.36 -0.40 4.03
N ASP A 64 6.33 -0.82 4.83
CA ASP A 64 7.27 0.07 5.52
C ASP A 64 8.07 0.93 4.54
N ARG A 65 8.54 0.31 3.45
CA ARG A 65 9.23 1.01 2.35
C ARG A 65 8.32 2.04 1.69
N ALA A 66 7.04 1.73 1.48
CA ALA A 66 6.07 2.69 0.94
C ALA A 66 5.81 3.85 1.91
N ASN A 67 5.67 3.59 3.21
CA ASN A 67 5.55 4.62 4.24
C ASN A 67 6.79 5.51 4.33
N TYR A 68 7.98 4.95 4.17
CA TYR A 68 9.21 5.71 4.09
C TYR A 68 9.20 6.67 2.89
N LEU A 69 8.77 6.20 1.71
CA LEU A 69 8.60 7.06 0.53
C LEU A 69 7.56 8.16 0.76
N ARG A 70 6.47 7.88 1.49
CA ARG A 70 5.48 8.90 1.88
C ARG A 70 6.09 9.97 2.77
N ALA A 71 6.71 9.57 3.88
CA ALA A 71 7.26 10.52 4.85
C ALA A 71 8.41 11.34 4.22
N TRP A 72 9.42 10.66 3.68
CA TRP A 72 10.66 11.31 3.26
C TRP A 72 10.65 11.79 1.79
N GLY A 73 9.82 11.17 0.95
CA GLY A 73 9.75 11.49 -0.49
C GLY A 73 8.70 12.54 -0.86
N PHE A 74 7.68 12.75 -0.03
CA PHE A 74 6.65 13.77 -0.26
C PHE A 74 6.65 14.89 0.78
N GLN A 75 6.77 14.57 2.06
CA GLN A 75 6.62 15.59 3.11
C GLN A 75 7.93 16.35 3.30
N GLU A 76 9.05 15.65 3.23
CA GLU A 76 10.38 16.24 3.44
C GLU A 76 11.17 16.48 2.14
N ALA A 77 10.78 15.86 1.01
CA ALA A 77 11.46 15.94 -0.29
C ALA A 77 12.97 15.62 -0.27
N MET A 78 13.41 14.78 0.67
CA MET A 78 14.83 14.51 0.96
C MET A 78 15.43 13.34 0.14
N LEU A 79 14.63 12.65 -0.68
CA LEU A 79 15.07 11.42 -1.36
C LEU A 79 15.55 11.67 -2.79
N ASP A 80 16.73 11.15 -3.08
CA ASP A 80 17.26 11.04 -4.43
C ASP A 80 16.63 9.88 -5.23
N ALA A 81 16.96 9.81 -6.51
CA ALA A 81 16.40 8.80 -7.41
C ALA A 81 16.79 7.37 -7.01
N ASP A 82 17.98 7.17 -6.45
CA ASP A 82 18.49 5.84 -6.12
C ASP A 82 17.83 5.29 -4.86
N SER A 83 17.56 6.14 -3.87
CA SER A 83 16.75 5.82 -2.69
C SER A 83 15.33 5.38 -3.08
N VAL A 84 14.76 5.99 -4.13
CA VAL A 84 13.45 5.58 -4.68
C VAL A 84 13.54 4.23 -5.39
N LYS A 85 14.55 4.04 -6.27
CA LYS A 85 14.76 2.79 -7.02
C LYS A 85 14.98 1.58 -6.11
N GLU A 86 15.71 1.76 -5.01
CA GLU A 86 15.96 0.67 -4.03
C GLU A 86 14.67 0.10 -3.43
N ARG A 87 13.64 0.95 -3.29
CA ARG A 87 12.37 0.59 -2.64
C ARG A 87 11.31 0.09 -3.63
N ALA A 88 11.41 0.49 -4.90
CA ALA A 88 10.42 0.18 -5.93
C ALA A 88 10.12 -1.33 -6.08
N PRO A 89 11.10 -2.26 -6.14
CA PRO A 89 10.81 -3.67 -6.39
C PRO A 89 9.90 -4.33 -5.34
N GLY A 90 10.06 -3.95 -4.07
CA GLY A 90 9.20 -4.46 -2.99
C GLY A 90 7.76 -3.99 -3.13
N ILE A 91 7.58 -2.72 -3.49
CA ILE A 91 6.26 -2.09 -3.68
C ILE A 91 5.59 -2.65 -4.95
N GLU A 92 6.34 -2.85 -6.03
CA GLU A 92 5.85 -3.48 -7.25
C GLU A 92 5.36 -4.90 -6.99
N ARG A 93 6.14 -5.71 -6.25
CA ARG A 93 5.70 -7.04 -5.83
C ARG A 93 4.39 -6.99 -5.03
N MET A 94 4.27 -6.03 -4.11
CA MET A 94 3.07 -5.84 -3.30
C MET A 94 1.83 -5.58 -4.18
N VAL A 95 1.97 -4.73 -5.19
CA VAL A 95 0.90 -4.41 -6.15
C VAL A 95 0.54 -5.60 -7.03
N LEU A 96 1.54 -6.30 -7.56
CA LEU A 96 1.33 -7.46 -8.43
C LEU A 96 0.61 -8.59 -7.67
N GLU A 97 1.03 -8.86 -6.43
CA GLU A 97 0.40 -9.90 -5.62
C GLU A 97 -1.04 -9.53 -5.25
N ALA A 98 -1.29 -8.27 -4.87
CA ALA A 98 -2.65 -7.79 -4.64
C ALA A 98 -3.54 -7.95 -5.88
N ARG A 99 -3.03 -7.64 -7.08
CA ARG A 99 -3.78 -7.86 -8.34
C ARG A 99 -4.07 -9.34 -8.58
N ARG A 100 -3.09 -10.21 -8.33
CA ARG A 100 -3.23 -11.66 -8.49
C ARG A 100 -4.33 -12.22 -7.58
N ILE A 101 -4.39 -11.76 -6.34
CA ILE A 101 -5.34 -12.22 -5.33
C ILE A 101 -6.74 -11.66 -5.59
N THR A 102 -6.84 -10.35 -5.85
CA THR A 102 -8.13 -9.66 -5.97
C THR A 102 -8.77 -9.79 -7.36
N GLY A 103 -8.08 -10.39 -8.34
CA GLY A 103 -8.54 -10.50 -9.72
C GLY A 103 -8.64 -9.16 -10.46
N CYS A 104 -8.07 -8.09 -9.89
CA CYS A 104 -8.24 -6.73 -10.39
C CYS A 104 -7.30 -6.45 -11.59
N LYS A 105 -7.85 -6.53 -12.80
CA LYS A 105 -7.17 -6.14 -14.06
C LYS A 105 -6.74 -4.67 -13.98
N THR A 106 -5.48 -4.37 -14.29
CA THR A 106 -4.96 -3.01 -14.43
C THR A 106 -5.72 -2.26 -15.53
N PRO A 107 -6.17 -0.99 -15.33
CA PRO A 107 -6.39 -0.15 -16.49
C PRO A 107 -5.04 -0.03 -17.22
N PRO A 108 -5.04 -0.10 -18.57
CA PRO A 108 -3.84 0.14 -19.33
C PRO A 108 -3.35 1.56 -19.02
N ASN A 109 -2.04 1.73 -18.91
CA ASN A 109 -1.31 3.00 -18.77
C ASN A 109 -0.89 3.34 -17.32
N LEU A 110 0.27 2.79 -16.94
CA LEU A 110 1.27 3.48 -16.12
C LEU A 110 2.30 4.13 -17.05
#